data_AF-A0A938EP78-F1
#
_entry.id   AF-A0A938EP78-F1
#
_cell.length_a   1.000
_cell.length_b   1.000
_cell.length_c   1.000
_cell.angle_alpha   90.00
_cell.angle_beta   90.00
_cell.angle_gamma   90.00
#
_symmetry.space_group_name_H-M   'P 1'
#
loop_
_entity.id
_entity.type
_entity.pdbx_description
1 polymer ?
#
loop_
_entity_poly.entity_id
_entity_poly.type
_entity_poly.pdbx_seq_one_letter_code
_entity_poly.pdbx_strand_id
1 'polypeptide(L)'
;MPGLDGDVPADDGEGADGATGARRSARGAASARTTGVPRISALVPGSPRGGAARVSVELNRPAEVTFAIGGATIARAWLGTGRTEVRLPAQPRAQRALVTARPHAGAAAGEAVSATVSLPAGGRKASMAVGTTRMRAGATAVLYDMDDAVREVVQPLDGAAGLTHARGALRQEPSTSGLFAANDDDARMGKVTEEDLRGLTAQEIADVLREEIAASDSHLVAFDEVTSYEADPRSPLVRNGRIPAPDPTSPGAQLAQALISLDTPSPYGGTWASRVHVYIAPAVTSAMAAGRGPDRNLGRDGKARFRTYRTVMTGLARAGAVWIEAYHGRTSPLTSLTVTEWRTAPAAFTAEYRRAGGDPSKLHLLITGADAYPAGALPPSCITPMQCQWSLAGSTAAGRAMLANGVGAYRLGAHARAWLAEWQQRMP
;
A
#
# COMPACT_ATOMS: atom_id res chain seq x y z
N MET A 1 15.18 64.51 30.97
CA MET A 1 16.02 64.59 29.75
C MET A 1 16.87 63.32 29.68
N PRO A 2 17.01 62.64 28.54
CA PRO A 2 15.97 61.81 27.91
C PRO A 2 16.47 60.39 27.48
N GLY A 3 15.52 59.54 27.07
CA GLY A 3 15.69 58.45 26.09
C GLY A 3 15.97 57.06 26.68
N LEU A 4 15.38 55.95 26.24
CA LEU A 4 14.64 55.67 25.00
C LEU A 4 13.62 54.54 25.18
N ASP A 5 12.61 54.62 24.32
CA ASP A 5 11.46 53.78 24.09
C ASP A 5 11.76 52.36 23.59
N GLY A 6 10.76 51.47 23.70
CA GLY A 6 10.74 50.17 23.03
C GLY A 6 9.54 49.33 23.43
N ASP A 7 8.39 49.66 22.87
CA ASP A 7 7.08 49.02 23.05
C ASP A 7 7.04 47.50 22.80
N VAL A 8 6.29 46.80 23.67
CA VAL A 8 5.63 45.52 23.40
C VAL A 8 4.12 45.78 23.56
N PRO A 9 3.28 45.57 22.53
CA PRO A 9 1.85 45.45 22.77
C PRO A 9 1.50 44.02 23.17
N ALA A 10 0.72 43.94 24.25
CA ALA A 10 -0.09 42.82 24.67
C ALA A 10 -1.40 42.76 23.86
N ASP A 11 -2.21 41.75 24.21
CA ASP A 11 -3.62 41.50 23.86
C ASP A 11 -3.87 40.86 22.48
N ASP A 12 -4.73 39.84 22.32
CA ASP A 12 -5.84 39.30 23.11
C ASP A 12 -5.81 37.75 22.98
N GLY A 13 -6.18 36.90 23.94
CA GLY A 13 -7.38 36.97 24.75
C GLY A 13 -8.48 36.09 24.13
N GLU A 14 -8.94 35.11 24.91
CA GLU A 14 -10.19 34.33 24.73
C GLU A 14 -10.19 33.21 23.67
N GLY A 15 -10.73 32.02 23.93
CA GLY A 15 -11.52 31.56 25.07
C GLY A 15 -12.10 30.19 24.71
N ALA A 16 -12.11 29.29 25.69
CA ALA A 16 -12.94 28.10 25.65
C ALA A 16 -14.40 28.50 25.76
N ASP A 17 -15.27 27.91 24.94
CA ASP A 17 -16.55 27.38 25.41
C ASP A 17 -17.23 26.52 24.33
N GLY A 18 -17.93 25.50 24.82
CA GLY A 18 -18.56 24.46 24.01
C GLY A 18 -19.81 24.90 23.26
N ALA A 19 -20.20 24.07 22.29
CA ALA A 19 -21.59 23.99 21.86
C ALA A 19 -21.91 22.59 21.32
N THR A 20 -22.78 21.94 22.07
CA THR A 20 -23.75 20.95 21.62
C THR A 20 -24.47 21.37 20.33
N GLY A 21 -24.72 20.39 19.45
CA GLY A 21 -25.92 20.39 18.60
C GLY A 21 -25.91 21.21 17.30
N ALA A 22 -25.48 20.59 16.20
CA ALA A 22 -26.15 20.74 14.91
C ALA A 22 -25.87 19.55 14.00
N ARG A 23 -26.71 18.51 14.12
CA ARG A 23 -26.97 17.56 13.04
C ARG A 23 -27.49 18.34 11.82
N ARG A 24 -26.62 18.72 10.90
CA ARG A 24 -27.00 19.07 9.53
C ARG A 24 -26.59 17.94 8.59
N SER A 25 -27.61 17.14 8.29
CA SER A 25 -27.76 16.26 7.14
C SER A 25 -27.04 16.80 5.90
N ALA A 26 -25.82 16.32 5.64
CA ALA A 26 -25.27 16.27 4.28
C ALA A 26 -25.88 15.06 3.55
N ARG A 27 -27.17 15.18 3.23
CA ARG A 27 -27.82 14.31 2.24
C ARG A 27 -27.20 14.62 0.88
N GLY A 28 -26.50 13.64 0.34
CA GLY A 28 -26.58 13.30 -1.08
C GLY A 28 -25.94 14.29 -2.06
N ALA A 29 -24.61 14.35 -2.08
CA ALA A 29 -23.92 14.34 -3.38
C ALA A 29 -23.68 12.87 -3.73
N ALA A 30 -24.75 12.18 -4.15
CA ALA A 30 -24.57 10.93 -4.87
C ALA A 30 -23.78 11.27 -6.13
N SER A 31 -22.48 10.95 -6.12
CA SER A 31 -21.66 10.90 -7.33
C SER A 31 -22.46 10.16 -8.38
N ALA A 32 -22.84 10.88 -9.43
CA ALA A 32 -23.73 10.38 -10.46
C ALA A 32 -23.17 9.03 -10.94
N ARG A 33 -23.96 7.96 -10.79
CA ARG A 33 -23.60 6.64 -11.33
C ARG A 33 -23.29 6.84 -12.81
N THR A 34 -22.02 6.79 -13.18
CA THR A 34 -21.60 6.77 -14.58
C THR A 34 -21.93 5.39 -15.13
N THR A 35 -23.22 5.17 -15.43
CA THR A 35 -23.76 4.02 -16.17
C THR A 35 -23.38 4.05 -17.66
N GLY A 36 -22.54 5.01 -18.06
CA GLY A 36 -22.08 5.17 -19.43
C GLY A 36 -21.15 4.04 -19.89
N VAL A 37 -21.24 3.73 -21.18
CA VAL A 37 -20.30 2.86 -21.91
C VAL A 37 -18.86 3.36 -21.69
N PRO A 38 -17.88 2.48 -21.42
CA PRO A 38 -16.49 2.91 -21.29
C PRO A 38 -15.96 3.48 -22.61
N ARG A 39 -15.23 4.59 -22.57
CA ARG A 39 -14.70 5.30 -23.74
C ARG A 39 -13.22 5.58 -23.56
N ILE A 40 -12.44 5.33 -24.61
CA ILE A 40 -11.05 5.75 -24.72
C ILE A 40 -11.05 7.16 -25.34
N SER A 41 -10.66 8.18 -24.57
CA SER A 41 -10.53 9.56 -25.08
C SER A 41 -9.22 9.78 -25.83
N ALA A 42 -8.17 9.02 -25.49
CA ALA A 42 -6.88 9.09 -26.14
C ALA A 42 -6.16 7.75 -26.15
N LEU A 43 -5.57 7.39 -27.30
CA LEU A 43 -4.62 6.29 -27.46
C LEU A 43 -3.35 6.84 -28.11
N VAL A 44 -2.35 7.18 -27.30
CA VAL A 44 -1.16 7.90 -27.77
C VAL A 44 0.06 6.97 -27.75
N PRO A 45 0.70 6.70 -28.91
CA PRO A 45 1.96 5.96 -28.97
C PRO A 45 3.06 6.68 -28.19
N GLY A 46 3.77 5.95 -27.34
CA GLY A 46 4.95 6.42 -26.64
C GLY A 46 6.24 5.87 -27.26
N SER A 47 7.37 6.54 -27.00
CA SER A 47 8.67 6.03 -27.40
C SER A 47 8.96 4.68 -26.73
N PRO A 48 9.51 3.68 -27.45
CA PRO A 48 9.93 2.43 -26.84
C PRO A 48 10.93 2.68 -25.70
N ARG A 49 10.72 2.03 -24.56
CA ARG A 49 11.62 2.10 -23.39
C ARG A 49 11.75 0.73 -22.77
N GLY A 50 12.99 0.30 -22.51
CA GLY A 50 13.27 -1.00 -21.89
C GLY A 50 12.81 -2.20 -22.74
N GLY A 51 12.90 -2.09 -24.08
CA GLY A 51 12.58 -3.19 -25.00
C GLY A 51 11.08 -3.45 -25.20
N ALA A 52 10.20 -2.54 -24.78
CA ALA A 52 8.76 -2.64 -25.00
C ALA A 52 8.22 -1.36 -25.64
N ALA A 53 7.18 -1.51 -26.46
CA ALA A 53 6.40 -0.37 -26.93
C ALA A 53 5.45 0.11 -25.83
N ARG A 54 5.03 1.37 -25.91
CA ARG A 54 4.13 1.99 -24.94
C ARG A 54 2.97 2.69 -25.62
N VAL A 55 1.82 2.65 -24.97
CA VAL A 55 0.67 3.48 -25.32
C VAL A 55 0.14 4.13 -24.05
N SER A 56 -0.21 5.41 -24.12
CA SER A 56 -1.04 6.06 -23.10
C SER A 56 -2.50 5.85 -23.48
N VAL A 57 -3.29 5.30 -22.55
CA VAL A 57 -4.74 5.13 -22.69
C VAL A 57 -5.41 6.03 -21.67
N GLU A 58 -6.34 6.88 -22.10
CA GLU A 58 -7.16 7.67 -21.20
C GLU A 58 -8.61 7.17 -21.24
N LEU A 59 -9.18 6.88 -20.06
CA LEU A 59 -10.53 6.34 -19.91
C LEU A 59 -11.42 7.26 -19.09
N ASN A 60 -12.69 7.34 -19.47
CA ASN A 60 -13.72 8.05 -18.70
C ASN A 60 -14.24 7.26 -17.48
N ARG A 61 -14.01 5.95 -17.45
CA ARG A 61 -14.34 5.05 -16.33
C ARG A 61 -13.42 3.82 -16.33
N PRO A 62 -13.27 3.11 -15.20
CA PRO A 62 -12.49 1.88 -15.20
C PRO A 62 -13.06 0.82 -16.15
N ALA A 63 -12.19 0.09 -16.83
CA ALA A 63 -12.56 -0.95 -17.79
C ALA A 63 -11.40 -1.93 -18.03
N GLU A 64 -11.72 -3.17 -18.41
CA GLU A 64 -10.75 -4.06 -19.05
C GLU A 64 -10.53 -3.60 -20.49
N VAL A 65 -9.27 -3.39 -20.89
CA VAL A 65 -8.92 -3.03 -22.25
C VAL A 65 -8.22 -4.19 -22.94
N THR A 66 -8.78 -4.64 -24.05
CA THR A 66 -8.16 -5.62 -24.95
C THR A 66 -7.36 -4.88 -26.03
N PHE A 67 -6.09 -5.23 -26.17
CA PHE A 67 -5.20 -4.72 -27.21
C PHE A 67 -4.97 -5.79 -28.26
N ALA A 68 -5.12 -5.44 -29.54
CA ALA A 68 -5.01 -6.37 -30.66
C ALA A 68 -4.20 -5.81 -31.84
N ILE A 69 -3.59 -6.71 -32.61
CA ILE A 69 -2.92 -6.42 -33.88
C ILE A 69 -3.46 -7.40 -34.92
N GLY A 70 -3.96 -6.89 -36.06
CA GLY A 70 -4.53 -7.75 -37.11
C GLY A 70 -5.68 -8.65 -36.61
N GLY A 71 -6.42 -8.20 -35.60
CA GLY A 71 -7.48 -8.96 -34.93
C GLY A 71 -7.00 -9.93 -33.84
N ALA A 72 -5.71 -10.24 -33.76
CA ALA A 72 -5.17 -11.11 -32.70
C ALA A 72 -4.95 -10.32 -31.41
N THR A 73 -5.49 -10.81 -30.29
CA THR A 73 -5.25 -10.22 -28.96
C THR A 73 -3.80 -10.40 -28.57
N ILE A 74 -3.13 -9.30 -28.22
CA ILE A 74 -1.74 -9.30 -27.76
C ILE A 74 -1.61 -9.02 -26.26
N ALA A 75 -2.59 -8.32 -25.67
CA ALA A 75 -2.59 -8.00 -24.25
C ALA A 75 -4.01 -7.71 -23.75
N ARG A 76 -4.23 -7.94 -22.46
CA ARG A 76 -5.42 -7.49 -21.72
C ARG A 76 -4.98 -6.89 -20.40
N ALA A 77 -5.61 -5.80 -19.99
CA ALA A 77 -5.35 -5.19 -18.70
C ALA A 77 -6.58 -4.43 -18.19
N TRP A 78 -6.83 -4.51 -16.89
CA TRP A 78 -7.74 -3.59 -16.22
C TRP A 78 -7.04 -2.24 -16.04
N LEU A 79 -7.72 -1.19 -16.50
CA LEU A 79 -7.27 0.19 -16.40
C LEU A 79 -8.25 0.99 -15.54
N GLY A 80 -7.70 1.95 -14.80
CA GLY A 80 -8.46 2.91 -14.01
C GLY A 80 -9.12 4.01 -14.84
N THR A 81 -9.85 4.88 -14.18
CA THR A 81 -10.23 6.20 -14.72
C THR A 81 -8.99 7.04 -15.02
N GLY A 82 -9.10 7.93 -16.02
CA GLY A 82 -8.01 8.83 -16.39
C GLY A 82 -6.93 8.14 -17.21
N ARG A 83 -5.72 8.71 -17.18
CA ARG A 83 -4.62 8.31 -18.06
C ARG A 83 -3.75 7.22 -17.41
N THR A 84 -3.63 6.07 -18.08
CA THR A 84 -2.72 4.99 -17.71
C THR A 84 -1.73 4.73 -18.84
N GLU A 85 -0.45 4.57 -18.52
CA GLU A 85 0.54 4.08 -19.47
C GLU A 85 0.54 2.54 -19.50
N VAL A 86 0.59 1.97 -20.70
CA VAL A 86 0.49 0.52 -20.95
C VAL A 86 1.70 0.06 -21.77
N ARG A 87 2.37 -1.01 -21.31
CA ARG A 87 3.45 -1.69 -22.04
C ARG A 87 2.87 -2.77 -22.94
N LEU A 88 3.13 -2.68 -24.24
CA LEU A 88 2.76 -3.71 -25.19
C LEU A 88 3.89 -4.75 -25.32
N PRO A 89 3.56 -6.04 -25.40
CA PRO A 89 4.56 -7.09 -25.53
C PRO A 89 5.37 -6.92 -26.82
N ALA A 90 6.66 -7.21 -26.73
CA ALA A 90 7.56 -7.23 -27.88
C ALA A 90 7.10 -8.28 -28.89
N GLN A 91 7.36 -8.03 -30.17
CA GLN A 91 6.92 -8.89 -31.26
C GLN A 91 8.07 -9.75 -31.78
N PRO A 92 7.82 -10.88 -32.46
CA PRO A 92 8.89 -11.72 -33.02
C PRO A 92 9.84 -10.97 -33.96
N ARG A 93 9.35 -9.91 -34.61
CA ARG A 93 10.12 -8.99 -35.44
C ARG A 93 9.71 -7.56 -35.10
N ALA A 94 10.67 -6.64 -35.21
CA ALA A 94 10.38 -5.22 -35.09
C ALA A 94 9.45 -4.83 -36.24
N GLN A 95 8.34 -4.17 -35.91
CA GLN A 95 7.35 -3.77 -36.91
C GLN A 95 6.58 -2.54 -36.46
N ARG A 96 6.16 -1.74 -37.42
CA ARG A 96 5.14 -0.72 -37.21
C ARG A 96 3.78 -1.36 -37.47
N ALA A 97 2.91 -1.36 -36.46
CA ALA A 97 1.62 -2.04 -36.54
C ALA A 97 0.48 -1.13 -36.09
N LEU A 98 -0.70 -1.33 -36.66
CA LEU A 98 -1.93 -0.76 -36.16
C LEU A 98 -2.36 -1.55 -34.92
N VAL A 99 -2.32 -0.90 -33.76
CA VAL A 99 -2.80 -1.47 -32.49
C VAL A 99 -4.21 -0.95 -32.26
N THR A 100 -5.16 -1.86 -32.07
CA THR A 100 -6.53 -1.54 -31.70
C THR A 100 -6.74 -1.83 -30.22
N ALA A 101 -7.27 -0.85 -29.49
CA ALA A 101 -7.66 -0.96 -28.09
C ALA A 101 -9.18 -0.91 -27.98
N ARG A 102 -9.80 -1.85 -27.26
CA ARG A 102 -11.25 -1.89 -27.02
C ARG A 102 -11.54 -2.04 -25.52
N PRO A 103 -12.29 -1.12 -24.89
CA PRO A 103 -12.62 -1.21 -23.48
C PRO A 103 -13.93 -1.97 -23.22
N HIS A 104 -13.99 -2.69 -22.10
CA HIS A 104 -15.12 -3.48 -21.63
C HIS A 104 -15.31 -3.28 -20.11
N ALA A 105 -16.53 -3.00 -19.67
CA ALA A 105 -16.90 -2.85 -18.26
C ALA A 105 -18.16 -3.69 -18.00
N GLY A 106 -17.98 -4.87 -17.38
CA GLY A 106 -19.06 -5.85 -17.26
C GLY A 106 -19.59 -6.27 -18.63
N ALA A 107 -20.91 -6.14 -18.84
CA ALA A 107 -21.55 -6.40 -20.12
C ALA A 107 -21.42 -5.24 -21.14
N ALA A 108 -20.97 -4.06 -20.73
CA ALA A 108 -20.88 -2.89 -21.61
C ALA A 108 -19.54 -2.87 -22.36
N ALA A 109 -19.60 -2.89 -23.70
CA ALA A 109 -18.43 -2.75 -24.57
C ALA A 109 -18.37 -1.34 -25.18
N GLY A 110 -17.21 -0.72 -25.15
CA GLY A 110 -16.95 0.55 -25.81
C GLY A 110 -16.44 0.41 -27.24
N GLU A 111 -16.37 1.55 -27.93
CA GLU A 111 -15.81 1.62 -29.28
C GLU A 111 -14.32 1.33 -29.28
N ALA A 112 -13.85 0.71 -30.35
CA ALA A 112 -12.44 0.42 -30.53
C ALA A 112 -11.71 1.68 -31.06
N VAL A 113 -10.57 2.01 -30.45
CA VAL A 113 -9.69 3.09 -30.89
C VAL A 113 -8.38 2.48 -31.37
N SER A 114 -7.87 2.96 -32.50
CA SER A 114 -6.65 2.43 -33.10
C SER A 114 -5.55 3.48 -33.19
N ALA A 115 -4.31 3.06 -32.98
CA ALA A 115 -3.13 3.90 -33.15
C ALA A 115 -1.99 3.09 -33.75
N THR A 116 -1.18 3.73 -34.60
CA THR A 116 -0.01 3.10 -35.19
C THR A 116 1.17 3.19 -34.24
N VAL A 117 1.71 2.05 -33.82
CA VAL A 117 2.78 1.94 -32.83
C VAL A 117 4.00 1.23 -33.42
N SER A 118 5.19 1.70 -33.09
CA SER A 118 6.45 1.01 -33.38
C SER A 118 6.73 -0.04 -32.31
N LEU A 119 6.65 -1.31 -32.67
CA LEU A 119 6.86 -2.45 -31.78
C LEU A 119 8.29 -2.96 -31.94
N PRO A 120 9.09 -3.02 -30.86
CA PRO A 120 10.44 -3.55 -30.92
C PRO A 120 10.43 -5.07 -31.16
N ALA A 121 11.51 -5.56 -31.79
CA ALA A 121 11.79 -6.98 -31.86
C ALA A 121 12.10 -7.50 -30.46
N GLY A 122 11.37 -8.51 -30.01
CA GLY A 122 11.71 -9.29 -28.83
C GLY A 122 12.54 -10.49 -29.24
N GLY A 123 13.66 -10.73 -28.54
CA GLY A 123 14.29 -12.05 -28.60
C GLY A 123 13.29 -13.11 -28.14
N ARG A 124 13.29 -14.29 -28.78
CA ARG A 124 12.55 -15.48 -28.31
C ARG A 124 13.08 -15.91 -26.94
N LYS A 125 12.80 -15.16 -25.88
CA LYS A 125 12.83 -15.72 -24.53
C LYS A 125 11.50 -16.40 -24.36
N ALA A 126 11.54 -17.71 -24.14
CA ALA A 126 10.38 -18.46 -23.74
C ALA A 126 9.64 -17.66 -22.67
N SER A 127 8.40 -17.30 -22.95
CA SER A 127 7.45 -16.93 -21.91
C SER A 127 7.32 -18.18 -21.05
N MET A 128 8.22 -18.31 -20.07
CA MET A 128 7.89 -19.14 -18.93
C MET A 128 6.67 -18.46 -18.35
N ALA A 129 5.53 -19.16 -18.39
CA ALA A 129 4.38 -18.81 -17.60
C ALA A 129 4.86 -18.75 -16.16
N VAL A 130 5.21 -17.54 -15.69
CA VAL A 130 5.45 -17.31 -14.27
C VAL A 130 4.08 -17.54 -13.65
N GLY A 131 3.91 -18.69 -13.00
CA GLY A 131 2.68 -18.99 -12.28
C GLY A 131 2.36 -17.82 -11.35
N THR A 132 1.16 -17.26 -11.47
CA THR A 132 0.69 -16.27 -10.52
C THR A 132 0.65 -16.94 -9.14
N THR A 133 1.18 -16.25 -8.14
CA THR A 133 1.14 -16.78 -6.77
C THR A 133 -0.31 -16.79 -6.31
N ARG A 134 -0.83 -17.97 -6.01
CA ARG A 134 -2.17 -18.11 -5.43
C ARG A 134 -2.14 -17.65 -3.97
N MET A 135 -3.19 -16.94 -3.59
CA MET A 135 -3.46 -16.56 -2.21
C MET A 135 -4.08 -17.73 -1.45
N ARG A 136 -3.87 -17.75 -0.14
CA ARG A 136 -4.43 -18.78 0.74
C ARG A 136 -5.92 -18.50 0.98
N ALA A 137 -6.65 -19.55 1.35
CA ALA A 137 -7.95 -19.37 1.98
C ALA A 137 -7.77 -18.53 3.26
N GLY A 138 -8.56 -17.47 3.41
CA GLY A 138 -8.42 -16.51 4.51
C GLY A 138 -7.35 -15.43 4.31
N ALA A 139 -6.84 -15.22 3.08
CA ALA A 139 -5.97 -14.09 2.79
C ALA A 139 -6.66 -12.75 3.10
N THR A 140 -5.93 -11.84 3.76
CA THR A 140 -6.46 -10.56 4.24
C THR A 140 -6.06 -9.40 3.34
N ALA A 141 -6.98 -8.47 3.10
CA ALA A 141 -6.71 -7.18 2.49
C ALA A 141 -7.11 -6.07 3.44
N VAL A 142 -6.18 -5.18 3.82
CA VAL A 142 -6.58 -3.91 4.44
C VAL A 142 -6.67 -2.85 3.34
N LEU A 143 -7.83 -2.22 3.24
CA LEU A 143 -8.11 -1.09 2.35
C LEU A 143 -7.91 0.21 3.13
N TYR A 144 -6.75 0.83 2.96
CA TYR A 144 -6.42 2.14 3.54
C TYR A 144 -6.52 3.20 2.45
N ASP A 145 -7.74 3.65 2.16
CA ASP A 145 -8.01 4.50 1.00
C ASP A 145 -9.26 5.38 1.19
N MET A 146 -9.46 6.30 0.24
CA MET A 146 -10.63 7.17 0.18
C MET A 146 -11.88 6.40 -0.26
N ASP A 147 -13.06 6.93 0.11
CA ASP A 147 -14.35 6.29 -0.09
C ASP A 147 -14.60 5.79 -1.52
N ASP A 148 -14.25 6.59 -2.53
CA ASP A 148 -14.52 6.23 -3.93
C ASP A 148 -13.67 5.05 -4.41
N ALA A 149 -12.40 5.00 -4.01
CA ALA A 149 -11.51 3.90 -4.37
C ALA A 149 -11.90 2.62 -3.60
N VAL A 150 -12.22 2.73 -2.31
CA VAL A 150 -12.75 1.59 -1.53
C VAL A 150 -14.05 1.08 -2.16
N ARG A 151 -14.97 1.97 -2.55
CA ARG A 151 -16.24 1.58 -3.22
C ARG A 151 -15.99 0.77 -4.48
N GLU A 152 -15.05 1.17 -5.33
CA GLU A 152 -14.69 0.43 -6.55
C GLU A 152 -14.10 -0.96 -6.28
N VAL A 153 -13.52 -1.19 -5.10
CA VAL A 153 -13.00 -2.49 -4.66
C VAL A 153 -14.11 -3.35 -4.05
N VAL A 154 -14.97 -2.79 -3.19
CA VAL A 154 -15.98 -3.55 -2.43
C VAL A 154 -17.29 -3.76 -3.20
N GLN A 155 -17.68 -2.78 -4.04
CA GLN A 155 -18.90 -2.82 -4.83
C GLN A 155 -18.69 -2.16 -6.21
N PRO A 156 -18.05 -2.87 -7.15
CA PRO A 156 -17.76 -2.34 -8.48
C PRO A 156 -19.00 -1.88 -9.25
N LEU A 157 -18.93 -0.70 -9.86
CA LEU A 157 -20.04 -0.12 -10.64
C LEU A 157 -20.38 -0.89 -11.92
N ASP A 158 -19.50 -1.78 -12.38
CA ASP A 158 -19.68 -2.59 -13.58
C ASP A 158 -20.34 -3.96 -13.30
N GLY A 159 -20.74 -4.21 -12.04
CA GLY A 159 -21.38 -5.46 -11.62
C GLY A 159 -20.40 -6.63 -11.44
N ALA A 160 -19.09 -6.41 -11.55
CA ALA A 160 -18.11 -7.43 -11.18
C ALA A 160 -18.23 -7.75 -9.68
N ALA A 161 -17.83 -8.97 -9.30
CA ALA A 161 -17.76 -9.33 -7.90
C ALA A 161 -16.82 -8.34 -7.16
N GLY A 162 -17.26 -7.81 -6.03
CA GLY A 162 -16.42 -7.00 -5.16
C GLY A 162 -15.63 -7.83 -4.15
N LEU A 163 -14.82 -7.17 -3.34
CA LEU A 163 -14.16 -7.76 -2.17
C LEU A 163 -14.95 -7.39 -0.90
N THR A 164 -15.51 -8.39 -0.24
CA THR A 164 -16.32 -8.22 0.98
C THR A 164 -15.53 -8.62 2.22
N HIS A 165 -16.04 -8.30 3.41
CA HIS A 165 -15.43 -8.74 4.67
C HIS A 165 -15.31 -10.26 4.75
N ALA A 166 -16.35 -11.00 4.36
CA ALA A 166 -16.34 -12.46 4.27
C ALA A 166 -15.24 -13.03 3.33
N ARG A 167 -14.64 -12.19 2.49
CA ARG A 167 -13.52 -12.55 1.60
C ARG A 167 -12.18 -11.96 2.06
N GLY A 168 -12.09 -11.53 3.32
CA GLY A 168 -10.87 -11.06 3.98
C GLY A 168 -10.61 -9.57 3.87
N ALA A 169 -11.54 -8.75 3.35
CA ALA A 169 -11.36 -7.30 3.33
C ALA A 169 -11.63 -6.67 4.70
N LEU A 170 -10.67 -5.92 5.18
CA LEU A 170 -10.79 -4.96 6.27
C LEU A 170 -10.65 -3.55 5.69
N ARG A 171 -11.18 -2.56 6.38
CA ARG A 171 -10.99 -1.15 6.02
C ARG A 171 -10.42 -0.37 7.18
N GLN A 172 -9.58 0.59 6.84
CA GLN A 172 -9.10 1.62 7.76
C GLN A 172 -9.42 3.02 7.21
N GLU A 173 -9.69 3.96 8.12
CA GLU A 173 -9.89 5.41 7.86
C GLU A 173 -8.82 6.01 6.94
N PRO A 174 -9.11 7.01 6.07
CA PRO A 174 -10.06 8.11 6.27
C PRO A 174 -11.47 7.90 5.69
N SER A 175 -11.85 6.67 5.37
CA SER A 175 -13.17 6.39 4.82
C SER A 175 -14.27 6.53 5.88
N THR A 176 -15.27 7.38 5.67
CA THR A 176 -16.33 7.69 6.67
C THR A 176 -17.71 7.11 6.33
N SER A 177 -17.88 6.50 5.16
CA SER A 177 -19.16 5.95 4.71
C SER A 177 -19.31 4.45 5.05
N GLY A 178 -20.53 3.93 5.15
CA GLY A 178 -20.78 2.48 5.27
C GLY A 178 -20.64 1.80 3.90
N LEU A 179 -19.41 1.55 3.46
CA LEU A 179 -19.10 1.04 2.10
C LEU A 179 -19.24 -0.46 1.98
N PHE A 180 -19.02 -1.19 3.07
CA PHE A 180 -19.43 -2.59 3.14
C PHE A 180 -20.95 -2.67 3.34
N ALA A 181 -21.52 -3.87 3.27
CA ALA A 181 -22.93 -4.03 3.56
C ALA A 181 -23.25 -3.45 4.95
N ALA A 182 -24.47 -2.97 5.17
CA ALA A 182 -24.88 -2.27 6.40
C ALA A 182 -24.81 -3.12 7.70
N ASN A 183 -24.22 -4.31 7.61
CA ASN A 183 -24.04 -5.31 8.65
C ASN A 183 -22.59 -5.83 8.73
N ASP A 184 -21.66 -5.25 7.98
CA ASP A 184 -20.23 -5.58 7.96
C ASP A 184 -19.41 -4.51 8.72
N ASP A 185 -19.99 -3.93 9.78
CA ASP A 185 -19.29 -2.96 10.63
C ASP A 185 -18.04 -3.61 11.28
N ASP A 186 -18.10 -4.93 11.50
CA ASP A 186 -16.99 -5.77 11.95
C ASP A 186 -15.77 -5.80 11.00
N ALA A 187 -15.86 -5.18 9.83
CA ALA A 187 -14.74 -5.01 8.89
C ALA A 187 -13.91 -3.74 9.14
N ARG A 188 -14.41 -2.80 9.95
CA ARG A 188 -13.77 -1.50 10.18
C ARG A 188 -12.76 -1.58 11.31
N MET A 189 -11.51 -1.32 10.99
CA MET A 189 -10.42 -1.24 11.96
C MET A 189 -10.35 0.16 12.58
N GLY A 190 -10.11 0.20 13.90
CA GLY A 190 -9.66 1.41 14.59
C GLY A 190 -8.29 1.84 14.09
N LYS A 191 -7.89 3.06 14.41
CA LYS A 191 -6.62 3.63 13.95
C LYS A 191 -5.95 4.42 15.07
N VAL A 192 -4.67 4.14 15.29
CA VAL A 192 -3.77 4.88 16.16
C VAL A 192 -2.58 5.32 15.33
N THR A 193 -2.18 6.58 15.41
CA THR A 193 -1.01 7.11 14.68
C THR A 193 0.23 7.10 15.55
N GLU A 194 1.42 7.21 14.93
CA GLU A 194 2.66 7.45 15.68
C GLU A 194 2.59 8.71 16.57
N GLU A 195 1.86 9.74 16.13
CA GLU A 195 1.69 10.98 16.89
C GLU A 195 0.92 10.77 18.18
N ASP A 196 -0.15 9.97 18.13
CA ASP A 196 -0.97 9.63 19.32
C ASP A 196 -0.16 8.90 20.40
N LEU A 197 0.85 8.13 19.99
CA LEU A 197 1.70 7.36 20.91
C LEU A 197 2.96 8.10 21.34
N ARG A 198 3.21 9.30 20.82
CA ARG A 198 4.48 10.00 21.01
C ARG A 198 4.65 10.46 22.45
N GLY A 199 5.75 10.05 23.06
CA GLY A 199 6.10 10.44 24.43
C GLY A 199 5.42 9.60 25.51
N LEU A 200 4.50 8.70 25.13
CA LEU A 200 3.86 7.77 26.04
C LEU A 200 4.83 6.67 26.50
N THR A 201 4.60 6.19 27.72
CA THR A 201 5.20 4.98 28.26
C THR A 201 4.59 3.72 27.65
N ALA A 202 5.26 2.58 27.78
CA ALA A 202 4.75 1.30 27.30
C ALA A 202 3.36 0.95 27.84
N GLN A 203 3.06 1.31 29.09
CA GLN A 203 1.76 1.05 29.69
C GLN A 203 0.68 1.94 29.07
N GLU A 204 0.94 3.23 28.94
CA GLU A 204 0.01 4.18 28.30
C GLU A 204 -0.25 3.80 26.84
N ILE A 205 0.78 3.39 26.08
CA ILE A 205 0.60 2.86 24.72
C ILE A 205 -0.30 1.63 24.73
N ALA A 206 -0.08 0.69 25.66
CA ALA A 206 -0.90 -0.52 25.75
C ALA A 206 -2.36 -0.19 26.07
N ASP A 207 -2.61 0.82 26.91
CA ASP A 207 -3.95 1.23 27.29
C ASP A 207 -4.69 1.93 26.13
N VAL A 208 -4.01 2.83 25.40
CA VAL A 208 -4.56 3.43 24.16
C VAL A 208 -4.93 2.35 23.15
N LEU A 209 -4.05 1.36 22.92
CA LEU A 209 -4.33 0.28 21.99
C LEU A 209 -5.52 -0.59 22.45
N ARG A 210 -5.67 -0.87 23.75
CA ARG A 210 -6.83 -1.61 24.28
C ARG A 210 -8.13 -0.85 24.09
N GLU A 211 -8.12 0.45 24.38
CA GLU A 211 -9.28 1.32 24.26
C GLU A 211 -9.75 1.36 22.80
N GLU A 212 -8.84 1.57 21.86
CA GLU A 212 -9.16 1.59 20.43
C GLU A 212 -9.60 0.22 19.90
N ILE A 213 -9.03 -0.88 20.39
CA ILE A 213 -9.54 -2.23 20.09
C ILE A 213 -10.97 -2.41 20.61
N ALA A 214 -11.27 -1.94 21.82
CA ALA A 214 -12.59 -2.09 22.40
C ALA A 214 -13.65 -1.20 21.72
N ALA A 215 -13.25 -0.01 21.25
CA ALA A 215 -14.12 0.93 20.55
C ALA A 215 -14.37 0.56 19.07
N SER A 216 -13.44 -0.18 18.46
CA SER A 216 -13.54 -0.64 17.07
C SER A 216 -14.52 -1.80 16.92
N ASP A 217 -15.42 -1.73 15.94
CA ASP A 217 -16.42 -2.77 15.63
C ASP A 217 -15.76 -4.10 15.22
N SER A 218 -14.61 -4.06 14.53
CA SER A 218 -13.83 -5.26 14.19
C SER A 218 -13.06 -5.84 15.38
N HIS A 219 -12.96 -5.08 16.46
CA HIS A 219 -12.01 -5.31 17.55
C HIS A 219 -10.56 -5.48 17.07
N LEU A 220 -10.22 -4.80 15.98
CA LEU A 220 -8.88 -4.67 15.46
C LEU A 220 -8.50 -3.19 15.41
N VAL A 221 -7.21 -2.92 15.62
CA VAL A 221 -6.63 -1.57 15.50
C VAL A 221 -5.43 -1.60 14.59
N ALA A 222 -5.33 -0.59 13.74
CA ALA A 222 -4.17 -0.30 12.91
C ALA A 222 -3.28 0.73 13.61
N PHE A 223 -2.00 0.41 13.82
CA PHE A 223 -0.97 1.37 14.15
C PHE A 223 -0.34 1.93 12.88
N ASP A 224 -0.72 3.17 12.53
CA ASP A 224 -0.35 3.90 11.31
C ASP A 224 1.09 4.42 11.41
N GLU A 225 1.95 3.57 10.89
CA GLU A 225 3.40 3.61 10.64
C GLU A 225 4.37 3.60 11.84
N VAL A 226 5.17 2.53 11.91
CA VAL A 226 6.51 2.56 12.49
C VAL A 226 7.42 3.29 11.50
N THR A 227 7.74 4.55 11.77
CA THR A 227 8.71 5.29 10.95
C THR A 227 10.15 5.07 11.39
N SER A 228 11.07 5.48 10.52
CA SER A 228 12.45 5.68 10.96
C SER A 228 12.51 6.92 11.86
N TYR A 229 12.80 6.73 13.14
CA TYR A 229 13.16 7.80 14.08
C TYR A 229 14.52 8.44 13.72
N GLU A 230 14.75 8.81 12.44
CA GLU A 230 15.88 9.62 11.97
C GLU A 230 16.00 10.95 12.75
N ALA A 231 15.00 11.32 13.55
CA ALA A 231 14.96 12.53 14.35
C ALA A 231 15.04 12.34 15.88
N ASP A 232 15.25 11.13 16.44
CA ASP A 232 15.51 11.04 17.90
C ASP A 232 17.00 11.28 18.19
N PRO A 233 17.43 12.47 18.66
CA PRO A 233 18.83 12.77 18.94
C PRO A 233 19.40 11.91 20.07
N ARG A 234 18.55 11.22 20.85
CA ARG A 234 18.99 10.24 21.86
C ARG A 234 19.46 8.94 21.24
N SER A 235 19.24 8.72 19.94
CA SER A 235 19.69 7.54 19.22
C SER A 235 21.22 7.43 19.13
N PRO A 236 21.89 6.50 19.87
CA PRO A 236 23.32 6.46 19.96
C PRO A 236 23.80 5.81 18.68
N LEU A 237 24.80 6.45 18.09
CA LEU A 237 25.41 5.98 16.86
C LEU A 237 26.13 4.65 17.11
N VAL A 238 26.07 3.73 16.15
CA VAL A 238 26.96 2.56 16.12
C VAL A 238 28.40 3.07 16.04
N ARG A 239 29.23 2.73 17.04
CA ARG A 239 30.66 3.10 17.09
C ARG A 239 31.49 1.82 17.01
N ASN A 240 32.44 1.77 16.07
CA ASN A 240 33.36 0.63 15.88
C ASN A 240 32.67 -0.73 15.71
N GLY A 241 31.54 -0.76 14.99
CA GLY A 241 30.75 -1.98 14.78
C GLY A 241 30.02 -2.51 16.02
N ARG A 242 30.09 -1.81 17.17
CA ARG A 242 29.31 -2.13 18.36
C ARG A 242 27.98 -1.40 18.32
N ILE A 243 26.92 -2.19 18.44
CA ILE A 243 25.56 -1.71 18.57
C ILE A 243 25.34 -1.37 20.05
N PRO A 244 25.05 -0.11 20.39
CA PRO A 244 24.71 0.24 21.76
C PRO A 244 23.41 -0.45 22.17
N ALA A 245 23.28 -0.77 23.45
CA ALA A 245 22.02 -1.28 23.98
C ALA A 245 20.87 -0.30 23.63
N PRO A 246 19.69 -0.81 23.26
CA PRO A 246 18.53 0.05 23.07
C PRO A 246 18.25 0.86 24.33
N ASP A 247 17.98 2.14 24.16
CA ASP A 247 17.45 2.96 25.25
C ASP A 247 16.03 2.51 25.56
N PRO A 248 15.75 2.05 26.79
CA PRO A 248 14.44 1.54 27.17
C PRO A 248 13.36 2.63 27.09
N THR A 249 13.75 3.90 27.09
CA THR A 249 12.84 5.05 26.96
C THR A 249 12.62 5.49 25.52
N SER A 250 13.31 4.87 24.56
CA SER A 250 13.09 5.18 23.14
C SER A 250 11.68 4.77 22.71
N PRO A 251 11.03 5.51 21.79
CA PRO A 251 9.67 5.17 21.34
C PRO A 251 9.53 3.74 20.81
N GLY A 252 10.53 3.24 20.07
CA GLY A 252 10.54 1.85 19.60
C GLY A 252 10.65 0.82 20.73
N ALA A 253 11.31 1.14 21.84
CA ALA A 253 11.35 0.28 23.03
C ALA A 253 10.02 0.30 23.79
N GLN A 254 9.41 1.48 23.94
CA GLN A 254 8.11 1.62 24.59
C GLN A 254 7.02 0.88 23.82
N LEU A 255 6.96 1.04 22.48
CA LEU A 255 6.04 0.30 21.64
C LEU A 255 6.28 -1.21 21.71
N ALA A 256 7.54 -1.66 21.72
CA ALA A 256 7.84 -3.08 21.84
C ALA A 256 7.35 -3.67 23.16
N GLN A 257 7.59 -2.98 24.27
CA GLN A 257 7.13 -3.41 25.59
C GLN A 257 5.60 -3.36 25.72
N ALA A 258 4.94 -2.38 25.09
CA ALA A 258 3.49 -2.33 25.04
C ALA A 258 2.91 -3.56 24.32
N LEU A 259 3.43 -3.91 23.13
CA LEU A 259 2.97 -5.10 22.41
C LEU A 259 3.27 -6.40 23.16
N ILE A 260 4.37 -6.46 23.92
CA ILE A 260 4.68 -7.60 24.80
C ILE A 260 3.70 -7.69 25.97
N SER A 261 3.35 -6.58 26.62
CA SER A 261 2.38 -6.57 27.72
C SER A 261 0.95 -6.86 27.27
N LEU A 262 0.65 -6.56 26.00
CA LEU A 262 -0.58 -6.94 25.32
C LEU A 262 -0.62 -8.41 24.88
N ASP A 263 0.44 -9.19 25.07
CA ASP A 263 0.44 -10.65 24.82
C ASP A 263 -0.30 -11.41 25.93
N THR A 264 -1.50 -10.94 26.24
CA THR A 264 -2.44 -11.47 27.23
C THR A 264 -3.79 -11.71 26.55
N PRO A 265 -4.60 -12.68 27.03
CA PRO A 265 -5.88 -13.01 26.40
C PRO A 265 -6.80 -11.80 26.21
N SER A 266 -7.39 -11.68 25.01
CA SER A 266 -8.41 -10.68 24.71
C SER A 266 -9.81 -11.31 24.77
N PRO A 267 -10.84 -10.59 25.29
CA PRO A 267 -12.22 -11.07 25.27
C PRO A 267 -12.76 -11.27 23.85
N TYR A 268 -12.13 -10.66 22.84
CA TYR A 268 -12.52 -10.77 21.44
C TYR A 268 -11.86 -11.98 20.73
N GLY A 269 -11.02 -12.74 21.45
CA GLY A 269 -10.27 -13.91 20.99
C GLY A 269 -8.78 -13.62 20.76
N GLY A 270 -7.94 -14.65 20.83
CA GLY A 270 -6.48 -14.48 20.74
C GLY A 270 -5.94 -13.64 21.91
N THR A 271 -4.89 -12.86 21.65
CA THR A 271 -4.35 -11.86 22.59
C THR A 271 -4.67 -10.44 22.15
N TRP A 272 -4.59 -9.47 23.06
CA TRP A 272 -4.72 -8.06 22.68
C TRP A 272 -3.69 -7.65 21.62
N ALA A 273 -2.44 -8.13 21.73
CA ALA A 273 -1.41 -7.89 20.73
C ALA A 273 -1.77 -8.47 19.36
N SER A 274 -2.42 -9.64 19.32
CA SER A 274 -2.89 -10.24 18.07
C SER A 274 -4.01 -9.46 17.37
N ARG A 275 -4.59 -8.45 18.03
CA ARG A 275 -5.59 -7.52 17.46
C ARG A 275 -4.97 -6.25 16.88
N VAL A 276 -3.67 -6.05 17.08
CA VAL A 276 -2.93 -4.91 16.54
C VAL A 276 -2.33 -5.27 15.19
N HIS A 277 -2.66 -4.49 14.16
CA HIS A 277 -2.02 -4.53 12.86
C HIS A 277 -1.04 -3.36 12.78
N VAL A 278 0.20 -3.60 12.37
CA VAL A 278 1.25 -2.58 12.36
C VAL A 278 1.72 -2.30 10.95
N TYR A 279 1.71 -1.03 10.53
CA TYR A 279 2.30 -0.59 9.28
C TYR A 279 3.77 -0.26 9.45
N ILE A 280 4.59 -0.61 8.46
CA ILE A 280 6.02 -0.34 8.44
C ILE A 280 6.31 0.67 7.34
N ALA A 281 6.75 1.86 7.73
CA ALA A 281 7.06 2.93 6.81
C ALA A 281 8.13 2.48 5.78
N PRO A 282 8.07 3.00 4.55
CA PRO A 282 8.94 2.54 3.47
C PRO A 282 10.41 2.86 3.67
N ALA A 283 10.73 3.91 4.43
CA ALA A 283 12.11 4.22 4.80
C ALA A 283 12.76 3.05 5.57
N VAL A 284 11.99 2.38 6.43
CA VAL A 284 12.44 1.19 7.18
C VAL A 284 12.66 0.02 6.21
N THR A 285 11.67 -0.24 5.36
CA THR A 285 11.70 -1.29 4.33
C THR A 285 12.93 -1.15 3.42
N SER A 286 13.17 0.04 2.89
CA SER A 286 14.28 0.34 2.00
C SER A 286 15.64 0.33 2.69
N ALA A 287 15.70 0.74 3.96
CA ALA A 287 16.92 0.58 4.75
C ALA A 287 17.29 -0.91 4.87
N MET A 288 16.35 -1.76 5.27
CA MET A 288 16.62 -3.22 5.34
C MET A 288 17.01 -3.79 3.97
N ALA A 289 16.31 -3.39 2.90
CA ALA A 289 16.56 -3.82 1.53
C ALA A 289 17.96 -3.49 1.01
N ALA A 290 18.52 -2.35 1.41
CA ALA A 290 19.84 -1.88 0.99
C ALA A 290 21.00 -2.62 1.69
N GLY A 291 20.72 -3.72 2.41
CA GLY A 291 21.70 -4.38 3.27
C GLY A 291 22.12 -3.50 4.46
N ARG A 292 21.35 -2.44 4.72
CA ARG A 292 21.43 -1.57 5.91
C ARG A 292 20.56 -2.14 7.02
N GLY A 293 20.55 -3.47 7.14
CA GLY A 293 19.79 -4.25 8.12
C GLY A 293 20.19 -3.90 9.55
N PRO A 294 19.89 -4.77 10.53
CA PRO A 294 19.86 -4.44 11.96
C PRO A 294 21.14 -3.76 12.49
N ASP A 295 22.27 -3.93 11.80
CA ASP A 295 23.59 -3.54 12.24
C ASP A 295 24.33 -2.57 11.26
N ARG A 296 23.67 -2.10 10.18
CA ARG A 296 24.34 -1.34 9.09
C ARG A 296 23.62 -0.03 8.74
N ASN A 297 23.50 0.88 9.69
CA ASN A 297 22.66 2.07 9.59
C ASN A 297 23.26 3.23 8.77
N LEU A 298 24.01 2.98 7.70
CA LEU A 298 24.78 4.02 7.00
C LEU A 298 23.92 4.80 5.99
N GLY A 299 23.96 6.14 6.01
CA GLY A 299 23.47 7.00 4.94
C GLY A 299 24.24 6.82 3.62
N ARG A 300 23.85 7.50 2.54
CA ARG A 300 24.64 7.53 1.28
C ARG A 300 26.08 8.02 1.48
N ASP A 301 26.32 8.74 2.57
CA ASP A 301 27.61 9.27 3.02
C ASP A 301 28.42 8.29 3.89
N GLY A 302 27.92 7.07 4.13
CA GLY A 302 28.60 6.09 4.98
C GLY A 302 28.48 6.37 6.49
N LYS A 303 27.59 7.29 6.93
CA LYS A 303 27.42 7.65 8.36
C LYS A 303 26.21 6.97 8.99
N ALA A 304 26.35 6.46 10.21
CA ALA A 304 25.24 5.86 10.96
C ALA A 304 24.11 6.91 11.19
N ARG A 305 22.86 6.61 10.81
CA ARG A 305 21.71 7.51 10.98
C ARG A 305 20.51 6.91 11.74
N PHE A 306 20.56 5.62 12.10
CA PHE A 306 19.43 4.93 12.73
C PHE A 306 19.89 4.17 14.01
N ARG A 307 19.08 4.19 15.07
CA ARG A 307 19.09 3.15 16.12
C ARG A 307 18.42 1.91 15.52
N THR A 308 18.97 0.72 15.75
CA THR A 308 18.57 -0.53 15.07
C THR A 308 17.06 -0.82 15.17
N TYR A 309 16.46 -1.43 14.14
CA TYR A 309 15.06 -1.89 14.19
C TYR A 309 14.82 -3.14 15.05
N ARG A 310 15.87 -3.73 15.66
CA ARG A 310 15.75 -4.95 16.48
C ARG A 310 14.77 -4.80 17.64
N THR A 311 14.78 -3.65 18.30
CA THR A 311 13.95 -3.43 19.49
C THR A 311 12.47 -3.52 19.16
N VAL A 312 12.03 -2.82 18.12
CA VAL A 312 10.62 -2.83 17.71
C VAL A 312 10.21 -4.20 17.16
N MET A 313 11.10 -4.93 16.48
CA MET A 313 10.83 -6.26 15.93
C MET A 313 10.35 -7.28 16.98
N THR A 314 10.88 -7.24 18.20
CA THR A 314 10.43 -8.12 19.29
C THR A 314 8.96 -7.86 19.67
N GLY A 315 8.52 -6.61 19.64
CA GLY A 315 7.11 -6.26 19.81
C GLY A 315 6.27 -6.66 18.60
N LEU A 316 6.76 -6.38 17.38
CA LEU A 316 6.07 -6.74 16.14
C LEU A 316 5.78 -8.25 16.05
N ALA A 317 6.66 -9.09 16.60
CA ALA A 317 6.45 -10.55 16.65
C ALA A 317 5.15 -10.96 17.38
N ARG A 318 4.59 -10.08 18.23
CA ARG A 318 3.33 -10.27 18.96
C ARG A 318 2.11 -9.77 18.20
N ALA A 319 2.29 -8.85 17.27
CA ALA A 319 1.22 -8.25 16.49
C ALA A 319 0.38 -9.30 15.73
N GLY A 320 -0.85 -8.95 15.39
CA GLY A 320 -1.73 -9.76 14.55
C GLY A 320 -1.26 -9.82 13.10
N ALA A 321 -0.84 -8.67 12.57
CA ALA A 321 -0.34 -8.51 11.22
C ALA A 321 0.71 -7.39 11.15
N VAL A 322 1.66 -7.53 10.22
CA VAL A 322 2.66 -6.50 9.91
C VAL A 322 2.62 -6.21 8.41
N TRP A 323 2.28 -4.98 8.05
CA TRP A 323 2.08 -4.51 6.69
C TRP A 323 3.28 -3.70 6.23
N ILE A 324 4.05 -4.25 5.29
CA ILE A 324 5.22 -3.59 4.74
C ILE A 324 4.78 -2.64 3.64
N GLU A 325 4.95 -1.34 3.85
CA GLU A 325 4.65 -0.32 2.84
C GLU A 325 5.64 -0.45 1.68
N ALA A 326 5.12 -0.87 0.52
CA ALA A 326 5.90 -1.15 -0.66
C ALA A 326 5.89 0.01 -1.68
N TYR A 327 6.00 1.24 -1.16
CA TYR A 327 6.02 2.47 -1.94
C TYR A 327 6.79 3.59 -1.21
N HIS A 328 7.35 4.57 -1.92
CA HIS A 328 7.94 5.78 -1.34
C HIS A 328 7.00 6.98 -1.48
N GLY A 329 7.11 7.92 -0.53
CA GLY A 329 6.38 9.19 -0.48
C GLY A 329 5.48 9.29 0.75
N ARG A 330 5.25 10.52 1.24
CA ARG A 330 4.32 10.81 2.35
C ARG A 330 2.98 11.36 1.82
N THR A 331 3.05 12.10 0.73
CA THR A 331 1.91 12.70 0.03
C THR A 331 1.93 12.28 -1.44
N SER A 332 0.79 12.43 -2.11
CA SER A 332 0.69 12.18 -3.55
C SER A 332 1.62 13.13 -4.33
N PRO A 333 2.34 12.66 -5.37
CA PRO A 333 2.31 11.31 -5.91
C PRO A 333 3.16 10.33 -5.10
N LEU A 334 2.59 9.15 -4.85
CA LEU A 334 3.33 8.00 -4.32
C LEU A 334 4.06 7.27 -5.45
N THR A 335 5.17 6.62 -5.11
CA THR A 335 5.98 5.85 -6.07
C THR A 335 6.16 4.44 -5.57
N SER A 336 5.97 3.42 -6.40
CA SER A 336 6.30 2.03 -6.00
C SER A 336 7.76 1.90 -5.58
N LEU A 337 8.07 0.93 -4.72
CA LEU A 337 9.44 0.42 -4.59
C LEU A 337 10.06 0.13 -5.96
N THR A 338 11.37 0.32 -6.07
CA THR A 338 12.15 -0.06 -7.25
C THR A 338 12.19 -1.58 -7.44
N VAL A 339 12.51 -2.05 -8.64
CA VAL A 339 12.66 -3.50 -8.93
C VAL A 339 13.69 -4.14 -8.00
N THR A 340 14.77 -3.43 -7.67
CA THR A 340 15.80 -3.93 -6.74
C THR A 340 15.23 -4.10 -5.34
N GLU A 341 14.52 -3.10 -4.82
CA GLU A 341 13.91 -3.15 -3.49
C GLU A 341 12.87 -4.27 -3.39
N TRP A 342 12.02 -4.45 -4.40
CA TRP A 342 11.08 -5.57 -4.45
C TRP A 342 11.76 -6.95 -4.36
N ARG A 343 12.99 -7.07 -4.86
CA ARG A 343 13.77 -8.33 -4.83
C ARG A 343 14.53 -8.55 -3.53
N THR A 344 14.78 -7.50 -2.74
CA THR A 344 15.61 -7.62 -1.53
C THR A 344 14.83 -7.39 -0.25
N ALA A 345 13.89 -6.43 -0.22
CA ALA A 345 13.19 -6.02 0.99
C ALA A 345 12.38 -7.14 1.64
N PRO A 346 11.54 -7.92 0.93
CA PRO A 346 10.73 -8.96 1.57
C PRO A 346 11.57 -10.01 2.29
N ALA A 347 12.68 -10.43 1.67
CA ALA A 347 13.58 -11.43 2.23
C ALA A 347 14.35 -10.88 3.45
N ALA A 348 14.86 -9.66 3.35
CA ALA A 348 15.56 -8.99 4.45
C ALA A 348 14.63 -8.81 5.67
N PHE A 349 13.43 -8.27 5.44
CA PHE A 349 12.45 -8.06 6.50
C PHE A 349 12.02 -9.38 7.15
N THR A 350 11.70 -10.40 6.35
CA THR A 350 11.33 -11.73 6.85
C THR A 350 12.42 -12.33 7.73
N ALA A 351 13.70 -12.18 7.34
CA ALA A 351 14.81 -12.71 8.13
C ALA A 351 14.91 -12.05 9.50
N GLU A 352 14.78 -10.71 9.57
CA GLU A 352 14.81 -10.00 10.86
C GLU A 352 13.59 -10.31 11.72
N TYR A 353 12.41 -10.36 11.11
CA TYR A 353 11.17 -10.69 11.82
C TYR A 353 11.23 -12.10 12.43
N ARG A 354 11.74 -13.10 11.68
CA ARG A 354 11.99 -14.45 12.20
C ARG A 354 13.00 -14.48 13.35
N ARG A 355 14.09 -13.72 13.24
CA ARG A 355 15.10 -13.66 14.32
C ARG A 355 14.53 -13.10 15.62
N ALA A 356 13.54 -12.21 15.52
CA ALA A 356 12.80 -11.70 16.67
C ALA A 356 11.71 -12.66 17.20
N GLY A 357 11.57 -13.85 16.60
CA GLY A 357 10.55 -14.84 16.98
C GLY A 357 9.20 -14.66 16.29
N GLY A 358 9.11 -13.78 15.29
CA GLY A 358 7.87 -13.52 14.55
C GLY A 358 7.51 -14.63 13.55
N ASP A 359 6.21 -14.88 13.39
CA ASP A 359 5.66 -15.81 12.40
C ASP A 359 5.42 -15.15 11.03
N PRO A 360 6.18 -15.51 9.97
CA PRO A 360 6.03 -14.93 8.63
C PRO A 360 4.64 -15.05 8.01
N SER A 361 3.75 -15.89 8.54
CA SER A 361 2.35 -15.96 8.10
C SER A 361 1.59 -14.65 8.35
N LYS A 362 2.10 -13.80 9.26
CA LYS A 362 1.56 -12.49 9.64
C LYS A 362 2.17 -11.32 8.85
N LEU A 363 3.10 -11.59 7.93
CA LEU A 363 3.73 -10.55 7.12
C LEU A 363 2.93 -10.34 5.84
N HIS A 364 2.63 -9.09 5.54
CA HIS A 364 1.87 -8.67 4.37
C HIS A 364 2.58 -7.53 3.63
N LEU A 365 2.15 -7.29 2.39
CA LEU A 365 2.60 -6.17 1.58
C LEU A 365 1.46 -5.16 1.45
N LEU A 366 1.75 -3.86 1.57
CA LEU A 366 0.83 -2.78 1.26
C LEU A 366 1.25 -2.13 -0.06
N ILE A 367 0.40 -2.25 -1.09
CA ILE A 367 0.66 -1.76 -2.46
C ILE A 367 -0.13 -0.46 -2.70
N THR A 368 0.41 0.46 -3.51
CA THR A 368 -0.24 1.74 -3.81
C THR A 368 -0.63 1.94 -5.28
N GLY A 369 -1.53 2.89 -5.54
CA GLY A 369 -1.95 3.36 -6.86
C GLY A 369 -0.91 4.23 -7.56
N ALA A 370 0.34 3.81 -7.62
CA ALA A 370 1.38 4.56 -8.33
C ALA A 370 1.14 4.54 -9.85
N ASP A 371 1.07 5.73 -10.46
CA ASP A 371 0.94 5.89 -11.92
C ASP A 371 2.20 5.46 -12.68
N ALA A 372 3.36 5.58 -12.03
CA ALA A 372 4.65 5.26 -12.63
C ALA A 372 5.01 3.78 -12.43
N TYR A 373 5.66 3.20 -13.44
CA TYR A 373 6.24 1.87 -13.30
C TYR A 373 7.34 1.83 -12.23
N PRO A 374 7.50 0.70 -11.51
CA PRO A 374 8.66 0.46 -10.66
C PRO A 374 9.96 0.71 -11.42
N ALA A 375 10.85 1.53 -10.86
CA ALA A 375 12.13 1.84 -11.52
C ALA A 375 13.02 0.59 -11.61
N GLY A 376 13.56 0.30 -12.79
CA GLY A 376 14.46 -0.82 -13.05
C GLY A 376 13.99 -1.74 -14.18
N ALA A 377 14.67 -2.89 -14.32
CA ALA A 377 14.35 -3.88 -15.34
C ALA A 377 13.09 -4.69 -14.98
N LEU A 378 11.96 -4.29 -15.57
CA LEU A 378 10.66 -4.89 -15.30
C LEU A 378 10.51 -6.32 -15.85
N PRO A 379 9.70 -7.18 -15.20
CA PRO A 379 9.27 -8.45 -15.78
C PRO A 379 8.69 -8.26 -17.20
N PRO A 380 8.98 -9.16 -18.15
CA PRO A 380 8.43 -9.08 -19.51
C PRO A 380 6.90 -9.16 -19.55
N SER A 381 6.30 -9.87 -18.58
CA SER A 381 4.86 -10.14 -18.52
C SER A 381 4.03 -9.00 -17.95
N CYS A 382 4.62 -7.99 -17.31
CA CYS A 382 3.84 -6.95 -16.66
C CYS A 382 3.50 -5.80 -17.62
N ILE A 383 2.20 -5.52 -17.76
CA ILE A 383 1.65 -4.61 -18.78
C ILE A 383 1.37 -3.22 -18.19
N THR A 384 0.80 -3.13 -16.98
CA THR A 384 0.50 -1.85 -16.29
C THR A 384 1.39 -1.64 -15.06
N PRO A 385 1.50 -0.41 -14.52
CA PRO A 385 2.19 -0.15 -13.25
C PRO A 385 1.71 -1.05 -12.11
N MET A 386 0.39 -1.16 -11.91
CA MET A 386 -0.22 -2.02 -10.88
C MET A 386 0.18 -3.49 -11.08
N GLN A 387 0.04 -4.04 -12.30
CA GLN A 387 0.46 -5.41 -12.61
C GLN A 387 1.94 -5.67 -12.36
N CYS A 388 2.79 -4.67 -12.61
CA CYS A 388 4.21 -4.78 -12.32
C CYS A 388 4.48 -4.87 -10.81
N GLN A 389 3.77 -4.10 -9.97
CA GLN A 389 3.87 -4.21 -8.51
C GLN A 389 3.50 -5.62 -8.03
N TRP A 390 2.34 -6.15 -8.46
CA TRP A 390 1.91 -7.51 -8.11
C TRP A 390 2.86 -8.60 -8.60
N SER A 391 3.41 -8.46 -9.81
CA SER A 391 4.40 -9.40 -10.35
C SER A 391 5.70 -9.37 -9.56
N LEU A 392 6.14 -8.20 -9.15
CA LEU A 392 7.36 -8.01 -8.36
C LEU A 392 7.19 -8.49 -6.92
N ALA A 393 6.01 -8.29 -6.32
CA ALA A 393 5.65 -8.86 -5.02
C ALA A 393 5.84 -10.38 -4.99
N GLY A 394 5.46 -11.09 -6.06
CA GLY A 394 5.65 -12.54 -6.20
C GLY A 394 7.04 -12.99 -6.70
N SER A 395 8.00 -12.08 -6.88
CA SER A 395 9.26 -12.39 -7.57
C SER A 395 10.27 -13.17 -6.72
N THR A 396 10.09 -13.22 -5.39
CA THR A 396 10.98 -13.93 -4.45
C THR A 396 10.20 -14.91 -3.59
N ALA A 397 10.86 -15.88 -2.95
CA ALA A 397 10.18 -16.82 -2.06
C ALA A 397 9.50 -16.12 -0.86
N ALA A 398 10.16 -15.13 -0.26
CA ALA A 398 9.59 -14.34 0.84
C ALA A 398 8.41 -13.48 0.35
N GLY A 399 8.56 -12.80 -0.78
CA GLY A 399 7.49 -12.01 -1.37
C GLY A 399 6.27 -12.85 -1.76
N ARG A 400 6.48 -14.05 -2.31
CA ARG A 400 5.39 -15.02 -2.56
C ARG A 400 4.67 -15.44 -1.28
N ALA A 401 5.41 -15.66 -0.20
CA ALA A 401 4.80 -16.03 1.08
C ALA A 401 3.92 -14.89 1.63
N MET A 402 4.43 -13.64 1.60
CA MET A 402 3.64 -12.46 2.01
C MET A 402 2.41 -12.28 1.11
N LEU A 403 2.60 -12.32 -0.21
CA LEU A 403 1.52 -12.24 -1.19
C LEU A 403 0.46 -13.33 -0.94
N ALA A 404 0.87 -14.54 -0.56
CA ALA A 404 -0.05 -15.62 -0.25
C ALA A 404 -0.86 -15.41 1.05
N ASN A 405 -0.35 -14.62 2.00
CA ASN A 405 -1.06 -14.22 3.22
C ASN A 405 -2.10 -13.11 2.96
N GLY A 406 -1.99 -12.43 1.81
CA GLY A 406 -2.82 -11.28 1.44
C GLY A 406 -2.02 -10.00 1.28
N VAL A 407 -2.66 -9.00 0.70
CA VAL A 407 -2.08 -7.75 0.25
C VAL A 407 -3.02 -6.62 0.60
N GLY A 408 -2.49 -5.55 1.16
CA GLY A 408 -3.25 -4.35 1.44
C GLY A 408 -3.20 -3.38 0.25
N ALA A 409 -4.08 -2.39 0.32
CA ALA A 409 -4.17 -1.29 -0.61
C ALA A 409 -4.00 0.05 0.13
N TYR A 410 -3.15 0.92 -0.40
CA TYR A 410 -3.02 2.29 0.09
C TYR A 410 -3.15 3.30 -1.05
N ARG A 411 -4.06 4.27 -0.92
CA ARG A 411 -4.24 5.37 -1.90
C ARG A 411 -4.19 4.88 -3.35
N LEU A 412 -5.05 3.92 -3.69
CA LEU A 412 -5.18 3.38 -5.03
C LEU A 412 -5.73 4.41 -6.01
N GLY A 413 -6.67 5.25 -5.56
CA GLY A 413 -7.33 6.22 -6.42
C GLY A 413 -7.92 5.55 -7.67
N ALA A 414 -7.51 6.04 -8.86
CA ALA A 414 -7.93 5.47 -10.13
C ALA A 414 -7.55 3.98 -10.32
N HIS A 415 -6.53 3.48 -9.62
CA HIS A 415 -6.02 2.11 -9.77
C HIS A 415 -6.81 1.06 -8.96
N ALA A 416 -7.86 1.46 -8.24
CA ALA A 416 -8.69 0.57 -7.42
C ALA A 416 -9.13 -0.70 -8.16
N ARG A 417 -9.62 -0.55 -9.40
CA ARG A 417 -10.09 -1.66 -10.22
C ARG A 417 -8.97 -2.55 -10.74
N ALA A 418 -7.83 -1.97 -11.11
CA ALA A 418 -6.66 -2.73 -11.51
C ALA A 418 -6.13 -3.57 -10.33
N TRP A 419 -6.15 -3.03 -9.11
CA TRP A 419 -5.76 -3.76 -7.91
C TRP A 419 -6.73 -4.92 -7.62
N LEU A 420 -8.05 -4.67 -7.67
CA LEU A 420 -9.04 -5.72 -7.43
C LEU A 420 -8.94 -6.85 -8.46
N ALA A 421 -8.70 -6.53 -9.72
CA ALA A 421 -8.50 -7.54 -10.76
C ALA A 421 -7.31 -8.46 -10.45
N GLU A 422 -6.17 -7.91 -10.00
CA GLU A 422 -5.01 -8.70 -9.62
C GLU A 422 -5.27 -9.58 -8.38
N TRP A 423 -6.02 -9.04 -7.40
CA TRP A 423 -6.48 -9.80 -6.24
C TRP A 423 -7.31 -11.02 -6.67
N GLN A 424 -8.33 -10.79 -7.50
CA GLN A 424 -9.26 -11.83 -7.93
C GLN A 424 -8.58 -12.94 -8.74
N GLN A 425 -7.62 -12.60 -9.60
CA GLN A 425 -6.86 -13.57 -10.38
C GLN A 425 -6.03 -14.53 -9.52
N ARG A 426 -5.78 -14.18 -8.25
CA ARG A 426 -4.92 -14.96 -7.33
C ARG A 426 -5.70 -15.66 -6.24
N MET A 427 -6.97 -15.33 -6.04
CA MET A 427 -7.83 -16.07 -5.13
C MET A 427 -8.11 -17.48 -5.68
N PRO A 428 -8.17 -18.49 -4.80
CA PRO A 428 -8.42 -19.88 -5.19
C PRO A 428 -9.81 -20.12 -5.76
#